data_AF-A0A0P6YC49-F1
#
_entry.id   AF-A0A0P6YC49-F1
#
_cell.length_a   1.000
_cell.length_b   1.000
_cell.length_c   1.000
_cell.angle_alpha   90.00
_cell.angle_beta   90.00
_cell.angle_gamma   90.00
#
_symmetry.space_group_name_H-M   'P 1'
#
loop_
_entity.id
_entity.type
_entity.pdbx_description
1 polymer ?
#
loop_
_entity_poly.entity_id
_entity_poly.type
_entity_poly.pdbx_seq_one_letter_code
_entity_poly.pdbx_strand_id
1 'polypeptide(L)' 'MAENWRILIRDTDEQQEITEPVVRLEPSPTGLMAFLQNGETRLLAAQLDGVDFTGRTIWLRPQTQPPHYFLYIPPPQYP' A
#
# COMPACT_ATOMS: atom_id res chain seq x y z
N MET A 1 -6.46 -1.88 25.91
CA MET A 1 -5.16 -1.80 25.22
C MET A 1 -5.48 -1.91 23.73
N ALA A 2 -5.09 -0.93 22.91
CA ALA A 2 -5.38 -0.99 21.47
C ALA A 2 -4.59 -2.16 20.86
N GLU A 3 -5.29 -3.04 20.18
CA GLU A 3 -4.73 -4.26 19.59
C GLU A 3 -4.10 -3.89 18.25
N ASN A 4 -2.80 -3.60 18.25
CA ASN A 4 -2.10 -3.16 17.04
C ASN A 4 -1.79 -4.35 16.12
N TRP A 5 -2.19 -4.25 14.85
CA TRP A 5 -1.80 -5.17 13.78
C TRP A 5 -0.37 -4.90 13.33
N ARG A 6 0.41 -5.96 13.07
CA ARG A 6 1.75 -5.84 12.47
C ARG A 6 1.63 -5.89 10.95
N ILE A 7 2.22 -4.93 10.24
CA ILE A 7 2.17 -4.89 8.78
C ILE A 7 3.60 -5.04 8.25
N LEU A 8 3.81 -6.08 7.45
CA LEU A 8 5.10 -6.48 6.92
C LEU A 8 5.07 -6.45 5.40
N ILE A 9 5.93 -5.65 4.79
CA ILE A 9 6.14 -5.60 3.35
C ILE A 9 7.33 -6.51 3.03
N ARG A 10 7.08 -7.58 2.28
CA ARG A 10 8.11 -8.51 1.80
C ARG A 10 8.63 -8.05 0.45
N ASP A 11 9.67 -7.24 0.43
CA ASP A 11 10.45 -7.05 -0.80
C ASP A 11 11.36 -8.25 -1.02
N THR A 12 11.68 -8.51 -2.28
CA THR A 12 12.57 -9.60 -2.72
C THR A 12 13.95 -9.54 -2.07
N ASP A 13 14.38 -8.35 -1.63
CA ASP A 13 15.67 -8.13 -0.97
C ASP A 13 15.57 -7.48 0.43
N GLU A 14 14.46 -6.84 0.80
CA GLU A 14 14.30 -6.13 2.08
C GLU A 14 12.91 -6.30 2.71
N GLN A 15 12.84 -6.60 4.01
CA GLN A 15 11.57 -6.63 4.74
C GLN A 15 11.35 -5.28 5.43
N GLN A 16 10.33 -4.53 5.00
CA GLN A 16 9.96 -3.27 5.64
C GLN A 16 8.78 -3.49 6.60
N GLU A 17 8.98 -3.20 7.88
CA GLU A 17 7.91 -3.27 8.91
C GLU A 17 7.34 -1.88 9.16
N ILE A 18 6.01 -1.77 9.13
CA ILE A 18 5.29 -0.58 9.60
C ILE A 18 5.06 -0.76 11.09
N THR A 19 5.71 0.10 11.88
CA THR A 19 5.66 0.05 13.34
C THR A 19 4.56 0.94 13.91
N GLU A 20 4.04 1.85 13.08
CA GLU A 20 2.97 2.76 13.44
C GLU A 20 1.61 2.01 13.50
N PRO A 21 0.74 2.35 14.47
CA PRO A 21 -0.57 1.70 14.59
C PRO A 21 -1.46 2.06 13.39
N VAL A 22 -1.76 1.07 12.54
CA VAL A 22 -2.69 1.22 11.43
C VAL A 22 -4.10 0.85 11.89
N VAL A 23 -5.04 1.76 11.69
CA VAL A 23 -6.46 1.60 12.04
C VAL A 23 -7.26 1.01 10.87
N ARG A 24 -6.84 1.32 9.64
CA ARG A 24 -7.51 0.86 8.42
C ARG A 24 -6.54 0.77 7.25
N LEU A 25 -6.74 -0.24 6.41
CA LEU A 25 -6.12 -0.36 5.09
C LEU A 25 -7.22 -0.35 4.03
N GLU A 26 -7.05 0.46 2.98
CA GLU A 26 -7.95 0.47 1.83
C GLU A 26 -7.15 0.29 0.52
N PRO A 27 -7.63 -0.52 -0.43
CA PRO A 27 -7.00 -0.66 -1.74
C PRO A 27 -7.08 0.65 -2.52
N SER A 28 -5.99 0.99 -3.22
CA SER A 28 -5.90 2.13 -4.12
C SER A 28 -5.37 1.68 -5.50
N PRO A 29 -5.51 2.51 -6.55
CA PRO A 29 -4.99 2.18 -7.87
C PRO A 29 -3.47 1.92 -7.92
N THR A 30 -2.73 2.46 -6.94
CA THR A 30 -1.26 2.44 -6.87
C THR A 30 -0.72 1.67 -5.67
N GLY A 31 -1.58 0.95 -4.94
CA GLY A 31 -1.17 0.13 -3.80
C GLY A 31 -2.23 0.08 -2.70
N LEU A 32 -1.82 0.33 -1.46
CA LEU A 32 -2.66 0.33 -0.28
C LEU A 32 -2.55 1.66 0.47
N MET A 33 -3.69 2.25 0.82
CA MET A 33 -3.77 3.40 1.70
C MET A 33 -3.88 2.94 3.15
N ALA A 34 -2.89 3.27 3.96
CA ALA A 34 -2.85 3.02 5.39
C ALA A 34 -3.27 4.27 6.17
N PHE A 35 -4.34 4.15 6.94
CA PHE A 35 -4.82 5.17 7.86
C PHE A 35 -4.27 4.87 9.25
N LEU A 36 -3.45 5.77 9.77
CA LEU A 36 -2.75 5.63 11.04
C LEU A 36 -3.57 6.22 12.20
N GLN A 37 -3.35 5.71 13.40
CA GLN A 37 -4.07 6.13 14.60
C GLN A 37 -3.82 7.60 14.98
N ASN A 38 -2.69 8.16 14.54
CA ASN A 38 -2.38 9.58 14.70
C ASN A 38 -3.14 10.49 13.72
N GLY A 39 -3.97 9.94 12.83
CA GLY A 39 -4.71 10.68 11.80
C GLY A 39 -3.95 10.88 10.48
N GLU A 40 -2.70 10.44 10.40
CA GLU A 40 -1.94 10.47 9.16
C GLU A 40 -2.40 9.37 8.20
N THR A 41 -2.20 9.62 6.90
CA THR A 41 -2.48 8.64 5.86
C THR A 41 -1.21 8.42 5.04
N ARG A 42 -0.83 7.16 4.84
CA ARG A 42 0.37 6.77 4.10
C ARG A 42 -0.01 5.86 2.93
N LEU A 43 0.46 6.19 1.74
CA LEU A 43 0.38 5.31 0.58
C LEU A 43 1.51 4.28 0.65
N LEU A 44 1.16 3.01 0.66
CA LEU A 44 2.06 1.87 0.56
C LEU A 44 2.02 1.38 -0.88
N ALA A 45 3.16 1.42 -1.58
CA ALA A 45 3.31 0.88 -2.94
C ALA A 45 3.38 -0.66 -2.90
N ALA A 46 2.40 -1.28 -2.25
CA ALA A 46 2.34 -2.70 -1.99
C ALA A 46 0.88 -3.18 -2.09
N GLN A 47 0.72 -4.46 -2.40
CA GLN A 47 -0.56 -5.14 -2.46
C GLN A 47 -0.68 -6.15 -1.33
N LEU A 48 -1.89 -6.51 -0.97
CA LEU A 48 -2.16 -7.52 0.04
C LEU A 48 -1.67 -8.90 -0.46
N ASP A 49 -0.81 -9.55 0.33
CA ASP A 49 -0.29 -10.88 0.04
C ASP A 49 -0.97 -11.94 0.93
N GLY A 50 -1.18 -11.62 2.21
CA GLY A 50 -1.85 -12.52 3.15
C GLY A 50 -2.18 -11.88 4.49
N VAL A 51 -3.08 -12.52 5.24
CA VAL A 51 -3.48 -12.06 6.58
C VAL A 51 -3.43 -13.24 7.55
N ASP A 52 -2.68 -13.09 8.63
CA ASP A 52 -2.68 -13.97 9.79
C ASP A 52 -3.49 -13.31 10.91
N PHE A 53 -4.70 -13.82 11.15
CA PHE A 53 -5.60 -13.32 12.19
C PHE A 53 -5.17 -13.78 13.59
N THR A 54 -4.45 -14.90 13.71
CA THR A 54 -3.99 -15.44 14.99
C THR A 54 -2.79 -14.66 15.50
N GLY A 55 -1.81 -14.41 14.63
CA GLY A 55 -0.64 -13.58 14.90
C GLY A 55 -0.86 -12.09 14.63
N ARG A 56 -2.06 -11.68 14.21
CA ARG A 56 -2.44 -10.30 13.86
C ARG A 56 -1.43 -9.61 12.93
N THR A 57 -1.02 -10.35 11.90
CA THR A 57 0.00 -9.91 10.95
C THR A 57 -0.59 -9.81 9.55
N ILE A 58 -0.34 -8.70 8.87
CA ILE A 58 -0.71 -8.48 7.47
C ILE A 58 0.59 -8.51 6.66
N TRP A 59 0.64 -9.42 5.69
CA TRP A 59 1.73 -9.54 4.74
C TRP A 59 1.36 -8.79 3.47
N LEU A 60 2.25 -7.89 3.06
CA LEU A 60 2.16 -7.11 1.85
C LEU A 60 3.31 -7.48 0.92
N ARG A 61 3.05 -7.46 -0.39
CA ARG A 61 4.05 -7.64 -1.45
C ARG A 61 4.23 -6.32 -2.20
N PRO A 62 5.45 -5.86 -2.50
CA PRO A 62 5.65 -4.67 -3.31
C PRO A 62 4.93 -4.77 -4.65
N GLN A 63 4.38 -3.64 -5.09
CA GLN A 63 3.81 -3.53 -6.41
C GLN A 63 4.94 -3.26 -7.39
N THR A 64 5.46 -4.30 -8.03
CA THR A 64 6.60 -4.23 -8.96
C THR A 64 6.27 -3.58 -10.31
N GLN A 65 5.02 -3.17 -10.53
CA GLN A 65 4.60 -2.54 -11.78
C GLN A 65 4.40 -1.05 -11.54
N PRO A 66 5.24 -0.17 -12.11
CA PRO A 66 4.98 1.26 -12.04
C PRO A 66 3.62 1.52 -12.71
N PRO A 67 2.76 2.40 -12.17
CA PRO A 67 1.56 2.80 -12.88
C PRO A 67 1.97 3.41 -14.23
N HIS A 68 1.64 2.71 -15.33
CA HIS A 68 1.85 3.23 -16.68
C HIS A 68 0.79 4.30 -16.96
N TYR A 69 1.13 5.56 -16.70
CA TYR A 69 0.33 6.70 -17.13
C TYR A 69 0.65 7.03 -18.58
N PHE A 70 -0.30 6.80 -19.49
CA PHE A 70 -0.22 7.33 -20.86
C PHE A 70 -0.87 8.72 -20.89
N LEU A 71 -0.08 9.76 -21.12
CA LEU A 71 -0.62 11.07 -21.47
C LEU A 71 -1.01 11.05 -22.94
N TYR A 72 -2.31 10.92 -23.23
CA TYR A 72 -2.82 11.10 -24.59
C TYR A 72 -2.85 12.59 -24.93
N ILE A 73 -1.95 13.02 -25.82
CA ILE A 73 -2.01 14.34 -26.42
C ILE A 73 -2.73 14.17 -27.76
N PRO A 74 -3.98 14.67 -27.91
CA PRO A 74 -4.66 14.64 -29.19
C PRO A 74 -3.85 15.40 -30.25
N PRO A 75 -3.79 14.91 -31.50
CA PRO A 75 -3.10 15.63 -32.57
C PRO A 75 -3.74 17.01 -32.79
N PRO A 76 -2.96 18.05 -33.13
CA PRO A 76 -3.49 19.36 -33.44
C PRO A 76 -4.47 19.28 -34.61
N GLN A 77 -5.70 19.77 -34.41
CA GLN A 77 -6.66 19.95 -35.48
C GLN A 77 -6.35 21.29 -36.17
N TYR A 78 -5.80 21.23 -37.38
CA TYR A 78 -5.64 22.41 -38.23
C TYR A 78 -6.93 22.64 -39.03
N PRO A 79 -7.43 23.89 -39.12
CA PRO A 79 -8.58 24.25 -39.98
C PRO A 79 -8.24 24.18 -41.48
#